data_AF-A0A662I5T3-F1
#
_entry.id   AF-A0A662I5T3-F1
#
_cell.length_a   1.000
_cell.length_b   1.000
_cell.length_c   1.000
_cell.angle_alpha   90.00
_cell.angle_beta   90.00
_cell.angle_gamma   90.00
#
_symmetry.space_group_name_H-M   'P 1'
#
loop_
_entity.id
_entity.type
_entity.pdbx_description
1 polymer ?
#
loop_
_entity_poly.entity_id
_entity_poly.type
_entity_poly.pdbx_seq_one_letter_code
_entity_poly.pdbx_strand_id
1 'polypeptide(L)'
;MYVIVTTLPTLPGYKVKKIIGPVYGLTIRTRGLGGQIAASLEALAGGEVTAYVVEALKARREALQRMINMAKKLGANAVIGTDFETSDIMNGTATMFSCYGTAVIVEKIDPDIEAVDYEEIANQMILTKTTEDLTTEEAYSKLLMRYTLIYGSRAEKMLEKDIKQLMSRENISREEAIRKLLAK
;
A
#
# COMPACT_ATOMS: atom_id res chain seq x y z
N MET A 1 -20.06 -0.70 -8.29
CA MET A 1 -18.68 -0.81 -7.78
C MET A 1 -18.41 0.31 -6.79
N TYR A 2 -18.02 -0.04 -5.57
CA TYR A 2 -17.62 0.91 -4.51
C TYR A 2 -16.13 1.23 -4.64
N VAL A 3 -15.72 2.48 -4.32
CA VAL A 3 -14.33 2.92 -4.34
C VAL A 3 -13.98 3.48 -2.97
N ILE A 4 -12.99 2.90 -2.31
CA ILE A 4 -12.48 3.40 -1.02
C ILE A 4 -11.66 4.66 -1.31
N VAL A 5 -11.88 5.74 -0.57
CA VAL A 5 -11.07 6.97 -0.69
C VAL A 5 -10.46 7.27 0.67
N THR A 6 -9.14 7.47 0.69
CA THR A 6 -8.41 7.83 1.90
C THR A 6 -7.39 8.93 1.63
N THR A 7 -7.16 9.76 2.64
CA THR A 7 -6.07 10.75 2.66
C THR A 7 -4.73 10.10 3.01
N LEU A 8 -4.73 8.89 3.57
CA LEU A 8 -3.50 8.15 3.86
C LEU A 8 -2.82 7.68 2.56
N PRO A 9 -1.48 7.63 2.51
CA PRO A 9 -0.74 7.08 1.37
C PRO A 9 -0.85 5.54 1.28
N THR A 10 -1.38 4.89 2.32
CA THR A 10 -1.61 3.44 2.38
C THR A 10 -3.00 3.14 2.91
N LEU A 11 -3.44 1.89 2.76
CA LEU A 11 -4.75 1.43 3.24
C LEU A 11 -4.56 0.24 4.17
N PRO A 12 -4.50 0.44 5.50
CA PRO A 12 -4.34 -0.65 6.47
C PRO A 12 -5.39 -1.75 6.29
N GLY A 13 -4.97 -3.01 6.39
CA GLY A 13 -5.82 -4.17 6.12
C GLY A 13 -6.01 -4.47 4.62
N TYR A 14 -5.32 -3.75 3.73
CA TYR A 14 -5.35 -3.98 2.29
C TYR A 14 -3.94 -3.99 1.70
N LYS A 15 -3.75 -4.77 0.62
CA LYS A 15 -2.53 -4.79 -0.18
C LYS A 15 -2.82 -4.15 -1.54
N VAL A 16 -1.99 -3.20 -1.96
CA VAL A 16 -2.04 -2.63 -3.32
C VAL A 16 -1.52 -3.67 -4.31
N LYS A 17 -2.37 -4.07 -5.25
CA LYS A 17 -2.05 -5.02 -6.33
C LYS A 17 -1.58 -4.32 -7.59
N LYS A 18 -2.13 -3.14 -7.88
CA LYS A 18 -1.80 -2.35 -9.07
C LYS A 18 -1.98 -0.87 -8.81
N ILE A 19 -1.01 -0.08 -9.25
CA ILE A 19 -1.14 1.38 -9.36
C ILE A 19 -1.69 1.68 -10.75
N ILE A 20 -2.80 2.42 -10.81
CA ILE A 20 -3.40 2.86 -12.07
C ILE A 20 -2.82 4.21 -12.48
N GLY A 21 -2.70 5.14 -11.53
CA GLY A 21 -2.15 6.47 -11.77
C GLY A 21 -2.95 7.57 -11.10
N PRO A 22 -2.62 8.85 -11.37
CA PRO A 22 -3.30 9.98 -10.77
C PRO A 22 -4.75 10.11 -11.27
N VAL A 23 -5.64 10.46 -10.36
CA VAL A 23 -7.03 10.83 -10.64
C VAL A 23 -7.36 12.14 -9.96
N TYR A 24 -8.29 12.88 -10.54
CA TYR A 24 -8.65 14.21 -10.05
C TYR A 24 -10.11 14.55 -10.35
N GLY A 25 -10.61 15.53 -9.61
CA GLY A 25 -11.92 16.12 -9.84
C GLY A 25 -11.93 17.56 -9.39
N LEU A 26 -12.56 18.43 -10.18
CA LEU A 26 -12.69 19.84 -9.87
C LEU A 26 -14.08 20.36 -10.21
N THR A 27 -14.48 21.42 -9.53
CA THR A 27 -15.65 22.24 -9.86
C THR A 27 -15.34 23.69 -9.57
N ILE A 28 -15.98 24.60 -10.31
CA ILE A 28 -15.84 26.04 -10.16
C ILE A 28 -17.19 26.59 -9.74
N ARG A 29 -17.20 27.38 -8.66
CA ARG A 29 -18.40 28.05 -8.15
C ARG A 29 -18.26 29.54 -8.24
N THR A 30 -19.21 30.19 -8.91
CA THR A 30 -19.40 31.64 -8.81
C THR A 30 -20.23 31.95 -7.58
N ARG A 31 -19.92 33.05 -6.89
CA ARG A 31 -20.79 33.61 -5.86
C ARG A 31 -21.92 34.34 -6.60
N GLY A 32 -23.08 33.71 -6.83
CA GLY A 32 -24.22 34.37 -7.50
C GLY A 32 -24.72 35.60 -6.72
N LEU A 33 -25.47 36.52 -7.35
CA LEU A 33 -25.86 37.81 -6.76
C LEU A 33 -26.56 37.67 -5.40
N GLY A 34 -27.52 36.74 -5.27
CA GLY A 34 -28.24 36.52 -4.00
C GLY A 34 -27.35 35.96 -2.88
N GLY A 35 -26.41 35.07 -3.23
CA GLY A 35 -25.44 34.51 -2.27
C GLY A 35 -24.41 35.55 -1.81
N GLN A 36 -24.01 36.48 -2.69
CA GLN A 36 -23.12 37.59 -2.33
C GLN A 36 -23.77 38.53 -1.32
N ILE A 37 -25.05 38.88 -1.52
CA ILE A 37 -25.78 39.75 -0.59
C ILE A 37 -25.91 39.09 0.78
N ALA A 38 -26.35 37.82 0.84
CA ALA A 38 -26.46 37.09 2.10
C ALA A 38 -25.10 36.97 2.81
N ALA A 39 -24.05 36.58 2.09
CA ALA A 39 -22.71 36.47 2.64
C ALA A 39 -22.16 37.82 3.15
N SER A 40 -22.47 38.93 2.46
CA SER A 40 -22.05 40.27 2.90
C SER A 40 -22.75 40.69 4.19
N LEU A 41 -24.03 40.36 4.36
CA LEU A 41 -24.79 40.65 5.58
C LEU A 41 -24.27 39.82 6.77
N GLU A 42 -24.05 38.52 6.55
CA GLU A 42 -23.44 37.62 7.54
C GLU A 42 -22.02 38.10 7.93
N ALA A 43 -21.20 38.51 6.96
CA ALA A 43 -19.85 39.01 7.22
C ALA A 43 -19.85 40.32 8.02
N LEU A 44 -20.80 41.23 7.78
CA LEU A 44 -20.96 42.47 8.54
C LEU A 44 -21.44 42.23 9.97
N ALA A 45 -22.30 41.25 10.18
CA ALA A 45 -22.71 40.80 11.51
C ALA A 45 -21.56 40.11 12.27
N GLY A 46 -20.57 39.59 11.53
CA GLY A 46 -19.44 38.83 12.07
C GLY A 46 -19.78 37.36 12.32
N GLY A 47 -18.76 36.51 12.33
CA GLY A 47 -18.92 35.06 12.52
C GLY A 47 -18.83 34.24 11.22
N GLU A 48 -19.40 33.03 11.25
CA GLU A 48 -19.34 32.09 10.13
C GLU A 48 -20.30 32.48 9.01
N VAL A 49 -19.78 32.59 7.78
CA VAL A 49 -20.58 32.86 6.58
C VAL A 49 -21.25 31.56 6.14
N THR A 50 -22.38 31.23 6.78
CA THR A 50 -23.07 29.95 6.65
C THR A 50 -23.45 29.65 5.20
N ALA A 51 -23.88 30.67 4.44
CA ALA A 51 -24.19 30.53 3.03
C ALA A 51 -22.98 30.05 2.21
N TYR A 52 -21.78 30.54 2.53
CA TYR A 52 -20.54 30.14 1.86
C TYR A 52 -20.12 28.72 2.24
N VAL A 53 -20.25 28.35 3.51
CA VAL A 53 -19.94 27.00 4.01
C VAL A 53 -20.78 25.93 3.31
N VAL A 54 -22.09 26.17 3.18
CA VAL A 54 -22.99 25.24 2.48
C VAL A 54 -22.56 25.04 1.03
N GLU A 55 -22.24 26.12 0.31
CA GLU A 55 -21.79 26.04 -1.09
C GLU A 55 -20.41 25.38 -1.23
N ALA A 56 -19.47 25.66 -0.33
CA ALA A 56 -18.16 25.01 -0.30
C ALA A 56 -18.28 23.50 -0.06
N LEU A 57 -19.15 23.07 0.86
CA LEU A 57 -19.40 21.64 1.10
C LEU A 57 -20.02 20.95 -0.12
N LYS A 58 -20.97 21.58 -0.80
CA LYS A 58 -21.53 21.07 -2.07
C LYS A 58 -20.44 20.95 -3.14
N ALA A 59 -19.60 21.98 -3.29
CA ALA A 59 -18.52 21.99 -4.26
C ALA A 59 -17.48 20.89 -4.01
N ARG A 60 -17.06 20.68 -2.75
CA ARG A 60 -16.13 19.61 -2.39
C ARG A 60 -16.70 18.22 -2.64
N ARG A 61 -17.99 17.99 -2.33
CA ARG A 61 -18.66 16.72 -2.66
C ARG A 61 -18.70 16.46 -4.16
N GLU A 62 -18.97 17.50 -4.95
CA GLU A 62 -19.00 17.37 -6.41
C GLU A 62 -17.60 17.07 -6.99
N ALA A 63 -16.57 17.77 -6.53
CA ALA A 63 -15.18 17.50 -6.93
C ALA A 63 -14.77 16.06 -6.57
N LEU A 64 -15.04 15.63 -5.33
CA LEU A 64 -14.78 14.27 -4.86
C LEU A 64 -15.51 13.22 -5.73
N GLN A 65 -16.78 13.45 -6.03
CA GLN A 65 -17.56 12.53 -6.86
C GLN A 65 -17.00 12.44 -8.29
N ARG A 66 -16.52 13.55 -8.87
CA ARG A 66 -15.87 13.56 -10.19
C ARG A 66 -14.56 12.75 -10.17
N MET A 67 -13.75 12.89 -9.12
CA MET A 67 -12.53 12.09 -8.93
C MET A 67 -12.85 10.59 -8.81
N ILE A 68 -13.84 10.24 -7.98
CA ILE A 68 -14.30 8.85 -7.82
C ILE A 68 -14.81 8.29 -9.15
N ASN A 69 -15.55 9.07 -9.92
CA ASN A 69 -16.05 8.64 -11.22
C ASN A 69 -14.91 8.40 -12.22
N MET A 70 -13.87 9.24 -12.22
CA MET A 70 -12.66 9.00 -13.01
C MET A 70 -11.97 7.70 -12.59
N ALA A 71 -11.77 7.49 -11.29
CA ALA A 71 -11.18 6.26 -10.76
C ALA A 71 -11.97 5.00 -11.16
N LYS A 72 -13.31 5.04 -11.07
CA LYS A 72 -14.20 3.96 -11.52
C LYS A 72 -14.05 3.66 -13.01
N LYS A 73 -13.99 4.69 -13.86
CA LYS A 73 -13.81 4.54 -15.32
C LYS A 73 -12.47 3.87 -15.65
N LEU A 74 -11.45 4.07 -14.82
CA LEU A 74 -10.14 3.43 -14.97
C LEU A 74 -10.06 2.03 -14.32
N GLY A 75 -11.16 1.52 -13.74
CA GLY A 75 -11.21 0.20 -13.10
C GLY A 75 -10.61 0.14 -11.69
N ALA A 76 -10.40 1.29 -11.04
CA ALA A 76 -9.91 1.35 -9.67
C ALA A 76 -10.99 0.94 -8.66
N ASN A 77 -10.56 0.32 -7.55
CA ASN A 77 -11.41 0.07 -6.40
C ASN A 77 -10.99 0.87 -5.15
N ALA A 78 -9.88 1.62 -5.22
CA ALA A 78 -9.50 2.59 -4.20
C ALA A 78 -8.74 3.80 -4.77
N VAL A 79 -8.76 4.91 -4.03
CA VAL A 79 -7.93 6.11 -4.22
C VAL A 79 -7.22 6.41 -2.89
N ILE A 80 -5.89 6.43 -2.93
CA ILE A 80 -5.02 6.70 -1.78
C ILE A 80 -4.33 8.06 -1.94
N GLY A 81 -3.86 8.63 -0.83
CA GLY A 81 -3.17 9.92 -0.81
C GLY A 81 -4.05 11.05 -1.35
N THR A 82 -5.34 11.04 -1.00
CA THR A 82 -6.27 12.06 -1.45
C THR A 82 -5.96 13.40 -0.79
N ASP A 83 -5.87 14.44 -1.59
CA ASP A 83 -5.75 15.83 -1.14
C ASP A 83 -6.84 16.70 -1.78
N PHE A 84 -7.17 17.81 -1.14
CA PHE A 84 -8.13 18.80 -1.60
C PHE A 84 -7.47 20.17 -1.69
N GLU A 85 -7.66 20.84 -2.81
CA GLU A 85 -7.21 22.21 -3.01
C GLU A 85 -8.41 23.13 -3.22
N THR A 86 -8.25 24.38 -2.80
CA THR A 86 -9.21 25.44 -3.05
C THR A 86 -8.45 26.67 -3.50
N SER A 87 -8.90 27.30 -4.58
CA SER A 87 -8.25 28.48 -5.14
C SER A 87 -9.30 29.51 -5.50
N ASP A 88 -9.13 30.75 -5.04
CA ASP A 88 -9.88 31.87 -5.59
C ASP A 88 -9.35 32.20 -6.99
N ILE A 89 -10.29 32.37 -7.92
CA ILE A 89 -10.02 32.66 -9.32
C ILE A 89 -10.90 33.83 -9.76
N MET A 90 -10.60 34.43 -10.93
CA MET A 90 -11.38 35.55 -11.47
C MET A 90 -11.53 36.72 -10.47
N ASN A 91 -10.43 37.14 -9.84
CA ASN A 91 -10.40 38.24 -8.87
C ASN A 91 -11.41 38.08 -7.72
N GLY A 92 -11.61 36.84 -7.24
CA GLY A 92 -12.54 36.54 -6.14
C GLY A 92 -14.01 36.42 -6.57
N THR A 93 -14.31 36.48 -7.86
CA THR A 93 -15.69 36.27 -8.37
C THR A 93 -16.06 34.79 -8.42
N ALA A 94 -15.06 33.91 -8.50
CA ALA A 94 -15.24 32.47 -8.51
C ALA A 94 -14.20 31.76 -7.63
N THR A 95 -14.57 30.59 -7.13
CA THR A 95 -13.69 29.73 -6.34
C THR A 95 -13.67 28.35 -6.97
N MET A 96 -12.46 27.86 -7.25
CA MET A 96 -12.21 26.50 -7.71
C MET A 96 -12.03 25.59 -6.50
N PHE A 97 -12.76 24.48 -6.48
CA PHE A 97 -12.59 23.39 -5.52
C PHE A 97 -12.13 22.16 -6.28
N SER A 98 -10.98 21.61 -5.90
CA SER A 98 -10.40 20.45 -6.55
C SER A 98 -9.97 19.42 -5.52
N CYS A 99 -9.76 18.19 -6.01
CA CYS A 99 -9.13 17.11 -5.26
C CYS A 99 -8.41 16.19 -6.22
N TYR A 100 -7.39 15.52 -5.72
CA TYR A 100 -6.63 14.53 -6.47
C TYR A 100 -6.16 13.41 -5.55
N GLY A 101 -5.71 12.31 -6.15
CA GLY A 101 -5.11 11.19 -5.45
C GLY A 101 -4.59 10.14 -6.44
N THR A 102 -4.14 9.01 -5.92
CA THR A 102 -3.65 7.90 -6.76
C THR A 102 -4.68 6.77 -6.79
N ALA A 103 -5.21 6.47 -7.98
CA ALA A 103 -6.08 5.34 -8.20
C ALA A 103 -5.29 4.03 -8.16
N VAL A 104 -5.81 3.06 -7.42
CA VAL A 104 -5.19 1.75 -7.21
C VAL A 104 -6.23 0.63 -7.24
N ILE A 105 -5.74 -0.60 -7.46
CA ILE A 105 -6.46 -1.84 -7.18
C ILE A 105 -5.90 -2.41 -5.89
N VAL A 106 -6.76 -2.60 -4.89
CA VAL A 106 -6.42 -3.20 -3.60
C VAL A 106 -7.17 -4.51 -3.38
N GLU A 107 -6.57 -5.41 -2.60
CA GLU A 107 -7.19 -6.62 -2.08
C GLU A 107 -7.15 -6.59 -0.55
N LYS A 108 -8.22 -7.02 0.12
CA LYS A 108 -8.25 -7.12 1.57
C LYS A 108 -7.23 -8.18 2.00
N ILE A 109 -6.40 -7.85 2.97
CA ILE A 109 -5.53 -8.83 3.63
C ILE A 109 -6.44 -9.58 4.60
N ASP A 110 -6.56 -10.90 4.41
CA ASP A 110 -7.35 -11.73 5.30
C ASP A 110 -6.66 -11.74 6.68
N PRO A 111 -7.32 -11.31 7.77
CA PRO A 111 -6.74 -11.36 9.11
C PRO A 111 -6.41 -12.79 9.56
N ASP A 112 -7.01 -13.80 8.93
CA ASP A 112 -6.79 -15.23 9.21
C ASP A 112 -5.62 -15.82 8.39
N ILE A 113 -4.91 -15.01 7.59
CA ILE A 113 -3.54 -15.37 7.23
C ILE A 113 -2.72 -15.08 8.48
N GLU A 114 -2.64 -16.07 9.37
CA GLU A 114 -1.66 -16.10 10.45
C GLU A 114 -0.35 -15.57 9.88
N ALA A 115 0.23 -14.56 10.54
CA ALA A 115 1.63 -14.25 10.32
C ALA A 115 2.35 -15.59 10.44
N VAL A 116 2.97 -16.05 9.35
CA VAL A 116 3.75 -17.28 9.35
C VAL A 116 4.63 -17.20 10.59
N ASP A 117 4.33 -18.03 11.60
CA ASP A 117 5.08 -18.00 12.84
C ASP A 117 6.41 -18.67 12.53
N TYR A 118 7.33 -17.85 12.03
CA TYR A 118 8.67 -18.29 11.69
C TYR A 118 9.40 -18.80 12.94
N GLU A 119 9.01 -18.39 14.15
CA GLU A 119 9.49 -18.98 15.39
C GLU A 119 8.90 -20.38 15.60
N GLU A 120 7.59 -20.61 15.42
CA GLU A 120 7.00 -21.95 15.54
C GLU A 120 7.52 -22.90 14.47
N ILE A 121 7.64 -22.45 13.21
CA ILE A 121 8.23 -23.23 12.12
C ILE A 121 9.73 -23.49 12.38
N ALA A 122 10.49 -22.50 12.86
CA ALA A 122 11.88 -22.71 13.23
C ALA A 122 12.01 -23.64 14.44
N ASN A 123 11.13 -23.52 15.43
CA ASN A 123 11.12 -24.34 16.65
C ASN A 123 10.76 -25.79 16.33
N GLN A 124 9.84 -26.03 15.38
CA GLN A 124 9.55 -27.35 14.83
C GLN A 124 10.68 -27.90 13.94
N MET A 125 11.42 -27.05 13.21
CA MET A 125 12.50 -27.47 12.32
C MET A 125 13.88 -27.64 12.98
N ILE A 126 14.17 -26.99 14.11
CA ILE A 126 15.57 -26.78 14.55
C ILE A 126 15.90 -27.18 16.00
N LEU A 127 14.95 -27.19 16.95
CA LEU A 127 15.33 -27.12 18.37
C LEU A 127 15.42 -28.43 19.17
N THR A 128 15.15 -29.60 18.61
CA THR A 128 15.22 -30.87 19.39
C THR A 128 16.30 -31.86 18.96
N LYS A 129 17.03 -31.59 17.87
CA LYS A 129 18.07 -32.49 17.35
C LYS A 129 19.40 -31.76 17.19
N THR A 130 20.49 -32.39 17.65
CA THR A 130 21.84 -31.87 17.38
C THR A 130 22.11 -31.94 15.87
N THR A 131 23.07 -31.17 15.35
CA THR A 131 23.42 -31.19 13.90
C THR A 131 23.79 -32.57 13.38
N GLU A 132 24.18 -33.48 14.27
CA GLU A 132 24.54 -34.87 13.98
C GLU A 132 23.32 -35.77 13.77
N ASP A 133 22.17 -35.44 14.39
CA ASP A 133 20.94 -36.23 14.34
C ASP A 133 20.02 -35.88 13.14
N LEU A 134 20.42 -34.90 12.33
CA LEU A 134 19.64 -34.44 11.18
C LEU A 134 19.84 -35.38 9.99
N THR A 135 18.73 -35.76 9.37
CA THR A 135 18.72 -36.31 8.00
C THR A 135 19.19 -35.25 7.00
N THR A 136 19.60 -35.68 5.81
CA THR A 136 20.09 -34.77 4.76
C THR A 136 19.04 -33.74 4.35
N GLU A 137 17.77 -34.13 4.27
CA GLU A 137 16.65 -33.23 3.93
C GLU A 137 16.35 -32.22 5.04
N GLU A 138 16.42 -32.62 6.31
CA GLU A 138 16.30 -31.70 7.45
C GLU A 138 17.47 -30.70 7.47
N ALA A 139 18.69 -31.16 7.21
CA ALA A 139 19.88 -30.32 7.12
C ALA A 139 19.80 -29.32 5.95
N TYR A 140 19.30 -29.76 4.79
CA TYR A 140 19.06 -28.90 3.64
C TYR A 140 17.99 -27.84 3.93
N SER A 141 16.87 -28.23 4.52
CA SER A 141 15.79 -27.31 4.90
C SER A 141 16.26 -26.23 5.88
N LYS A 142 17.07 -26.63 6.88
CA LYS A 142 17.70 -25.72 7.84
C LYS A 142 18.65 -24.72 7.18
N LEU A 143 19.43 -25.17 6.20
CA LEU A 143 20.27 -24.29 5.38
C LEU A 143 19.45 -23.35 4.50
N LEU A 144 18.41 -23.85 3.84
CA LEU A 144 17.54 -23.04 3.00
C LEU A 144 16.88 -21.93 3.80
N MET A 145 16.51 -22.20 5.05
CA MET A 145 16.00 -21.18 5.96
C MET A 145 17.04 -20.09 6.25
N ARG A 146 18.30 -20.46 6.58
CA ARG A 146 19.40 -19.49 6.76
C ARG A 146 19.63 -18.66 5.50
N TYR A 147 19.61 -19.29 4.33
CA TYR A 147 19.78 -18.60 3.04
C TYR A 147 18.59 -17.69 2.72
N THR A 148 17.38 -18.04 3.15
CA THR A 148 16.17 -17.21 2.99
C THR A 148 16.28 -15.91 3.77
N LEU A 149 16.84 -15.95 4.98
CA LEU A 149 17.08 -14.75 5.79
C LEU A 149 18.08 -13.78 5.13
N ILE A 150 19.02 -14.28 4.33
CA ILE A 150 20.08 -13.45 3.70
C ILE A 150 19.69 -13.02 2.28
N TYR A 151 19.12 -13.93 1.49
CA TYR A 151 18.95 -13.77 0.04
C TYR A 151 17.47 -13.70 -0.39
N GLY A 152 16.52 -13.83 0.53
CA GLY A 152 15.08 -13.77 0.26
C GLY A 152 14.67 -14.72 -0.86
N SER A 153 14.00 -14.20 -1.90
CA SER A 153 13.51 -15.00 -3.04
C SER A 153 14.59 -15.69 -3.87
N ARG A 154 15.87 -15.38 -3.65
CA ARG A 154 17.01 -16.01 -4.35
C ARG A 154 17.67 -17.14 -3.56
N ALA A 155 17.18 -17.44 -2.36
CA ALA A 155 17.81 -18.37 -1.42
C ALA A 155 18.14 -19.73 -2.01
N GLU A 156 17.16 -20.39 -2.63
CA GLU A 156 17.32 -21.73 -3.20
C GLU A 156 18.40 -21.74 -4.31
N LYS A 157 18.35 -20.75 -5.22
CA LYS A 157 19.36 -20.59 -6.27
C LYS A 157 20.77 -20.39 -5.71
N MET A 158 20.90 -19.61 -4.64
CA MET A 158 22.19 -19.34 -3.99
C MET A 158 22.70 -20.56 -3.24
N LEU A 159 21.84 -21.26 -2.50
CA LEU A 159 22.19 -22.49 -1.79
C LEU A 159 22.64 -23.58 -2.76
N GLU A 160 21.89 -23.81 -3.85
CA GLU A 160 22.26 -24.79 -4.88
C GLU A 160 23.59 -24.48 -5.56
N LYS A 161 23.88 -23.19 -5.77
CA LYS A 161 25.16 -22.75 -6.32
C LYS A 161 26.30 -23.11 -5.36
N ASP A 162 26.15 -22.82 -4.08
CA ASP A 162 27.19 -23.06 -3.07
C ASP A 162 27.41 -24.55 -2.83
N ILE A 163 26.33 -25.36 -2.82
CA ILE A 163 26.42 -26.83 -2.76
C ILE A 163 27.23 -27.36 -3.95
N LYS A 164 26.89 -26.96 -5.19
CA LYS A 164 27.60 -27.41 -6.40
C LYS A 164 29.07 -26.99 -6.41
N GLN A 165 29.35 -25.76 -5.98
CA GLN A 165 30.72 -25.27 -5.87
C GLN A 165 31.53 -26.08 -4.85
N LEU A 166 30.93 -26.39 -3.70
CA LEU A 166 31.61 -27.15 -2.65
C LEU A 166 31.85 -28.60 -3.07
N MET A 167 30.85 -29.25 -3.69
CA MET A 167 30.99 -30.59 -4.28
C MET A 167 32.15 -30.65 -5.27
N SER A 168 32.22 -29.69 -6.21
CA SER A 168 33.28 -29.66 -7.22
C SER A 168 34.65 -29.33 -6.63
N ARG A 169 34.72 -28.43 -5.65
CA ARG A 169 35.98 -27.95 -5.08
C ARG A 169 36.64 -29.01 -4.20
N GLU A 170 35.84 -29.75 -3.44
CA GLU A 170 36.35 -30.71 -2.45
C GLU A 170 36.17 -32.16 -2.87
N ASN A 171 35.59 -32.41 -4.06
CA ASN A 171 35.28 -33.74 -4.59
C ASN A 171 34.46 -34.59 -3.60
N ILE A 172 33.43 -33.98 -3.02
CA ILE A 172 32.58 -34.57 -1.98
C ILE A 172 31.15 -34.78 -2.49
N SER A 173 30.41 -35.66 -1.80
CA SER A 173 29.01 -35.90 -2.08
C SER A 173 28.14 -34.68 -1.78
N ARG A 174 26.93 -34.63 -2.36
CA ARG A 174 25.94 -33.58 -2.06
C ARG A 174 25.58 -33.54 -0.58
N GLU A 175 25.37 -34.71 0.03
CA GLU A 175 25.07 -34.83 1.45
C GLU A 175 26.19 -34.22 2.31
N GLU A 176 27.43 -34.55 2.01
CA GLU A 176 28.58 -34.06 2.76
C GLU A 176 28.78 -32.55 2.57
N ALA A 177 28.50 -32.02 1.38
CA ALA A 177 28.48 -30.58 1.13
C ALA A 177 27.40 -29.86 1.97
N ILE A 178 26.19 -30.41 2.06
CA ILE A 178 25.10 -29.88 2.90
C ILE A 178 25.53 -29.89 4.38
N ARG A 179 26.08 -31.00 4.89
CA ARG A 179 26.53 -31.08 6.29
C ARG A 179 27.65 -30.08 6.59
N LYS A 180 28.64 -29.93 5.70
CA LYS A 180 29.73 -28.95 5.86
C LYS A 180 29.26 -27.50 5.81
N LEU A 181 28.27 -27.18 4.98
CA LEU A 181 27.69 -25.83 4.93
C LEU A 181 26.89 -25.52 6.20
N LEU A 182 26.21 -26.52 6.76
CA LEU A 182 25.42 -26.34 7.99
C LEU A 182 26.30 -26.17 9.25
N ALA A 183 27.48 -26.79 9.25
CA ALA A 183 28.47 -26.67 10.32
C ALA A 183 29.24 -25.33 10.33
N LYS A 184 29.06 -24.49 9.29
CA LYS A 184 29.56 -23.11 9.25
C LYS A 184 28.55 -22.14 9.86
#